data_AF-A0AAD8A794-F1
#
_entry.id   AF-A0AAD8A794-F1
#
_cell.length_a   1.000
_cell.length_b   1.000
_cell.length_c   1.000
_cell.angle_alpha   90.00
_cell.angle_beta   90.00
_cell.angle_gamma   90.00
#
_symmetry.space_group_name_H-M   'P 1'
#
loop_
_entity.id
_entity.type
_entity.pdbx_description
1 polymer ?
#
loop_
_entity_poly.entity_id
_entity_poly.type
_entity_poly.pdbx_seq_one_letter_code
_entity_poly.pdbx_strand_id
1 'polypeptide(L)'
;LPDISNGNFDQQLLTDAISAFVPVPSATNSGGLLQLISEQNKPGEGFKCKNCGKLYRWKNSLYTHVRLECGKEPQFQCPYCPYRAKLKGNLQKHIKLKHFQEIP
;
A
#
# COMPACT_ATOMS: atom_id res chain seq x y z
N LEU A 1 36.00 -12.52 -2.90
CA LEU A 1 35.03 -11.40 -2.87
C LEU A 1 33.94 -11.76 -3.87
N PRO A 2 32.71 -12.12 -3.46
CA PRO A 2 31.67 -12.42 -4.43
C PRO A 2 30.92 -11.14 -4.83
N ASP A 3 30.62 -11.15 -6.12
CA ASP A 3 30.15 -10.13 -7.03
C ASP A 3 28.76 -9.56 -6.72
N ILE A 4 28.63 -8.22 -6.74
CA ILE A 4 27.36 -7.49 -6.60
C ILE A 4 26.71 -7.41 -7.99
N SER A 5 26.21 -8.53 -8.49
CA SER A 5 25.44 -8.55 -9.73
C SER A 5 24.01 -8.99 -9.48
N ASN A 6 23.10 -8.04 -9.69
CA ASN A 6 21.70 -8.25 -10.04
C ASN A 6 20.85 -8.93 -8.96
N GLY A 7 20.39 -8.12 -8.01
CA GLY A 7 19.31 -8.45 -7.09
C GLY A 7 17.97 -8.62 -7.80
N ASN A 8 17.81 -9.71 -8.54
CA ASN A 8 16.51 -10.34 -8.74
C ASN A 8 16.22 -11.15 -7.46
N PHE A 9 16.01 -10.44 -6.36
CA PHE A 9 15.63 -11.02 -5.07
C PHE A 9 14.26 -11.66 -5.27
N ASP A 10 14.25 -12.98 -5.45
CA ASP A 10 13.12 -13.90 -5.60
C ASP A 10 11.74 -13.23 -5.45
N GLN A 11 11.37 -12.44 -6.47
CA GLN A 11 10.06 -11.84 -6.51
C GLN A 11 8.99 -12.92 -6.65
N GLN A 12 9.35 -14.09 -7.23
CA GLN A 12 8.45 -15.21 -7.46
C GLN A 12 7.96 -15.88 -6.16
N LEU A 13 8.84 -16.30 -5.26
CA LEU A 13 8.44 -16.89 -3.96
C LEU A 13 7.62 -15.93 -3.09
N LEU A 14 7.97 -14.63 -3.09
CA LEU A 14 7.20 -13.61 -2.39
C LEU A 14 5.85 -13.32 -3.09
N THR A 15 5.77 -13.38 -4.41
CA THR A 15 4.50 -13.22 -5.13
C THR A 15 3.57 -14.41 -4.97
N ASP A 16 4.10 -15.63 -4.90
CA ASP A 16 3.33 -16.86 -4.76
C ASP A 16 2.71 -16.98 -3.36
N ALA A 17 3.47 -16.63 -2.31
CA ALA A 17 2.93 -16.50 -0.97
C ALA A 17 1.80 -15.47 -0.88
N ILE A 18 1.85 -14.39 -1.68
CA ILE A 18 0.83 -13.34 -1.64
C ILE A 18 -0.37 -13.65 -2.56
N SER A 19 -0.19 -14.42 -3.63
CA SER A 19 -1.26 -14.83 -4.56
C SER A 19 -2.22 -15.87 -3.97
N ALA A 20 -1.85 -16.54 -2.87
CA ALA A 20 -2.71 -17.48 -2.15
C ALA A 20 -3.78 -16.80 -1.25
N PHE A 21 -3.72 -15.48 -1.06
CA PHE A 21 -4.70 -14.78 -0.22
C PHE A 21 -5.89 -14.31 -1.04
N VAL A 22 -7.02 -15.01 -0.87
CA VAL A 22 -8.31 -14.70 -1.48
C VAL A 22 -8.66 -13.22 -1.25
N PRO A 23 -8.78 -12.38 -2.29
CA PRO A 23 -9.33 -11.05 -2.12
C PRO A 23 -10.81 -11.16 -1.74
N VAL A 24 -11.18 -10.66 -0.56
CA VAL A 24 -12.59 -10.52 -0.18
C VAL A 24 -13.19 -9.45 -1.10
N PRO A 25 -14.27 -9.72 -1.85
CA PRO A 25 -14.78 -8.79 -2.86
C PRO A 25 -15.27 -7.51 -2.17
N SER A 26 -14.70 -6.36 -2.56
CA SER A 26 -15.24 -5.04 -2.20
C SER A 26 -15.46 -4.24 -3.46
N ALA A 27 -16.72 -3.84 -3.66
CA ALA A 27 -17.24 -3.19 -4.84
C ALA A 27 -16.41 -1.95 -5.25
N THR A 28 -15.93 -1.96 -6.50
CA THR A 28 -15.25 -0.82 -7.11
C THR A 28 -16.30 0.14 -7.67
N ASN A 29 -16.65 1.19 -6.91
CA ASN A 29 -17.38 2.33 -7.46
C ASN A 29 -16.36 3.35 -8.01
N SER A 30 -16.26 3.45 -9.34
CA SER A 30 -15.24 4.24 -10.04
C SER A 30 -15.69 5.68 -10.36
N GLY A 31 -16.92 6.08 -10.02
CA GLY A 31 -17.51 7.34 -10.51
C GLY A 31 -17.30 8.61 -9.68
N GLY A 32 -16.80 8.56 -8.43
CA GLY A 32 -16.88 9.69 -7.48
C GLY A 32 -15.57 10.17 -6.84
N LEU A 33 -14.41 9.65 -7.25
CA LEU A 33 -13.18 9.77 -6.45
C LEU A 33 -12.57 11.19 -6.43
N LEU A 34 -12.75 11.96 -7.51
CA LEU A 34 -12.15 13.29 -7.64
C LEU A 34 -12.69 14.28 -6.59
N GLN A 35 -13.96 14.13 -6.18
CA GLN A 35 -14.58 15.04 -5.21
C GLN A 35 -13.95 14.96 -3.81
N LEU A 36 -13.30 13.83 -3.49
CA LEU A 36 -12.68 13.56 -2.18
C LEU A 36 -11.25 14.13 -2.05
N ILE A 37 -10.73 14.70 -3.14
CA ILE A 37 -9.40 15.30 -3.25
C ILE A 37 -9.57 16.82 -3.20
N SER A 38 -8.79 17.53 -2.39
CA SER A 38 -8.75 18.99 -2.42
C SER A 38 -8.11 19.49 -3.72
N GLU A 39 -8.73 20.45 -4.42
CA GLU A 39 -8.28 20.91 -5.73
C GLU A 39 -7.12 21.89 -5.71
N GLN A 40 -6.83 22.57 -4.58
CA GLN A 40 -5.74 23.55 -4.49
C GLN A 40 -5.08 23.56 -3.11
N ASN A 41 -3.77 23.80 -3.09
CA ASN A 41 -2.99 24.13 -1.91
C ASN A 41 -1.96 25.18 -2.31
N LYS A 42 -1.72 26.18 -1.47
CA LYS A 42 -0.73 27.24 -1.72
C LYS A 42 0.66 26.62 -1.96
N PRO A 43 1.59 27.30 -2.64
CA PRO A 43 2.97 26.80 -2.75
C PRO A 43 3.56 26.54 -1.35
N GLY A 44 3.92 25.28 -1.09
CA GLY A 44 4.43 24.81 0.21
C GLY A 44 3.37 24.09 1.08
N GLU A 45 2.11 24.23 0.72
CA GLU A 45 0.98 23.63 1.42
C GLU A 45 0.65 22.29 0.70
N GLY A 46 0.35 21.20 1.43
CA GLY A 46 0.16 19.85 0.88
C GLY A 46 -1.28 19.49 0.53
N PHE A 47 -1.50 18.50 -0.33
CA PHE A 47 -2.84 18.04 -0.72
C PHE A 47 -3.54 17.28 0.41
N LYS A 48 -4.74 17.71 0.81
CA LYS A 48 -5.48 17.14 1.95
C LYS A 48 -6.59 16.19 1.49
N CYS A 49 -6.68 15.02 2.09
CA CYS A 49 -7.84 14.13 1.95
C CYS A 49 -9.04 14.74 2.67
N LYS A 50 -10.15 14.95 1.97
CA LYS A 50 -11.37 15.49 2.60
C LYS A 50 -12.01 14.53 3.61
N ASN A 51 -11.79 13.23 3.42
CA ASN A 51 -12.49 12.20 4.20
C ASN A 51 -11.76 11.81 5.51
N CYS A 52 -10.43 11.88 5.53
CA CYS A 52 -9.65 11.54 6.74
C CYS A 52 -8.67 12.62 7.18
N GLY A 53 -8.56 13.73 6.45
CA GLY A 53 -7.71 14.86 6.80
C GLY A 53 -6.21 14.68 6.57
N LYS A 54 -5.74 13.51 6.11
CA LYS A 54 -4.31 13.26 5.83
C LYS A 54 -3.76 14.19 4.75
N LEU A 55 -2.54 14.67 4.95
CA LEU A 55 -1.81 15.55 4.04
C LEU A 55 -0.78 14.76 3.22
N TYR A 56 -0.69 15.10 1.94
CA TYR A 56 0.23 14.49 0.99
C TYR A 56 0.99 15.57 0.24
N ARG A 57 2.29 15.36 0.01
CA ARG A 57 3.10 16.30 -0.77
C ARG A 57 2.62 16.43 -2.22
N TRP A 58 2.08 15.35 -2.77
CA TRP A 58 1.75 15.24 -4.20
C TRP A 58 0.30 14.80 -4.43
N LYS A 59 -0.35 15.37 -5.45
CA LYS A 59 -1.74 15.06 -5.83
C LYS A 59 -1.94 13.58 -6.17
N ASN A 60 -1.00 12.95 -6.87
CA ASN A 60 -1.05 11.52 -7.20
C ASN A 60 -0.99 10.62 -5.96
N SER A 61 -0.27 11.03 -4.92
CA SER A 61 -0.19 10.31 -3.65
C SER A 61 -1.52 10.36 -2.92
N LEU A 62 -2.14 11.54 -2.86
CA LEU A 62 -3.49 11.70 -2.32
C LEU A 62 -4.51 10.89 -3.13
N TYR A 63 -4.46 10.95 -4.46
CA TYR A 63 -5.36 10.17 -5.32
C TYR A 63 -5.27 8.67 -5.05
N THR A 64 -4.05 8.14 -4.97
CA THR A 64 -3.81 6.72 -4.66
C THR A 64 -4.34 6.36 -3.28
N HIS A 65 -4.10 7.22 -2.28
CA HIS A 65 -4.64 7.05 -0.94
C HIS A 65 -6.17 6.98 -0.92
N VAL A 66 -6.85 7.95 -1.54
CA VAL A 66 -8.32 7.97 -1.58
C VAL A 66 -8.84 6.72 -2.29
N ARG A 67 -8.22 6.32 -3.40
CA ARG A 67 -8.64 5.15 -4.19
C ARG A 67 -8.49 3.83 -3.45
N LEU A 68 -7.38 3.65 -2.72
CA LEU A 68 -6.93 2.34 -2.27
C LEU A 68 -6.94 2.17 -0.75
N GLU A 69 -6.95 3.24 0.03
CA GLU A 69 -6.71 3.16 1.49
C GLU A 69 -7.75 3.91 2.33
N CYS A 70 -8.25 5.03 1.83
CA CYS A 70 -9.15 5.90 2.60
C CYS A 70 -10.49 5.20 2.84
N GLY A 71 -10.91 5.13 4.10
CA GLY A 71 -12.14 4.45 4.49
C GLY A 71 -12.12 2.92 4.29
N LYS A 72 -11.01 2.33 3.82
CA LYS A 72 -10.88 0.89 3.66
C LYS A 72 -10.25 0.26 4.89
N GLU A 73 -10.73 -0.92 5.24
CA GLU A 73 -10.13 -1.71 6.30
C GLU A 73 -8.86 -2.43 5.82
N PRO A 74 -7.93 -2.77 6.73
CA PRO A 74 -6.76 -3.56 6.40
C PRO A 74 -7.18 -4.97 5.91
N GLN A 75 -7.04 -5.20 4.62
CA GLN A 75 -7.44 -6.45 3.98
C GLN A 75 -6.31 -7.49 3.88
N PHE A 76 -5.06 -7.11 4.11
CA PHE A 76 -3.91 -7.99 3.98
C PHE A 76 -3.33 -8.34 5.36
N GLN A 77 -3.48 -9.59 5.79
CA GLN A 77 -2.95 -10.09 7.06
C GLN A 77 -1.51 -10.60 6.88
N CYS A 78 -0.62 -10.27 7.82
CA CYS A 78 0.70 -10.88 7.88
C CYS A 78 0.58 -12.34 8.33
N PRO A 79 1.24 -13.30 7.66
CA PRO A 79 1.20 -14.70 8.07
C PRO A 79 2.00 -14.99 9.35
N TYR A 80 2.95 -14.12 9.70
CA TYR A 80 3.87 -14.33 10.82
C TYR A 80 3.46 -13.58 12.10
N CYS A 81 2.52 -12.62 12.01
CA CYS A 81 2.05 -11.87 13.16
C CYS A 81 0.65 -11.25 12.95
N PRO A 82 0.00 -10.70 13.99
CA PRO A 82 -1.33 -10.08 13.87
C PRO A 82 -1.39 -8.79 13.03
N TYR A 83 -0.28 -8.29 12.47
CA TYR A 83 -0.26 -7.06 11.68
C TYR A 83 -1.11 -7.16 10.41
N ARG A 84 -1.86 -6.09 10.10
CA ARG A 84 -2.62 -5.97 8.86
C ARG A 84 -2.26 -4.70 8.09
N ALA A 85 -2.25 -4.81 6.76
CA ALA A 85 -2.03 -3.70 5.84
C ALA A 85 -3.24 -3.47 4.93
N LYS A 86 -3.40 -2.22 4.49
CA LYS A 86 -4.41 -1.84 3.48
C LYS A 86 -3.93 -2.08 2.04
N LEU A 87 -2.60 -2.13 1.84
CA LEU A 87 -1.97 -2.33 0.53
C LEU A 87 -0.99 -3.52 0.57
N LYS A 88 -0.95 -4.30 -0.51
CA LYS A 88 0.00 -5.41 -0.71
C LYS A 88 1.46 -4.97 -0.54
N GLY A 89 1.84 -3.84 -1.15
CA GLY A 89 3.21 -3.31 -1.04
C GLY A 89 3.60 -2.92 0.40
N ASN A 90 2.64 -2.50 1.23
CA ASN A 90 2.90 -2.20 2.64
C ASN A 90 3.12 -3.49 3.44
N LEU A 91 2.36 -4.56 3.15
CA LEU A 91 2.59 -5.87 3.76
C LEU A 91 3.96 -6.45 3.37
N GLN A 92 4.35 -6.36 2.09
CA GLN A 92 5.67 -6.81 1.63
C GLN A 92 6.80 -6.10 2.37
N LYS A 93 6.73 -4.77 2.50
CA LYS A 93 7.70 -3.99 3.27
C LYS A 93 7.72 -4.41 4.74
N HIS A 94 6.56 -4.63 5.33
CA HIS A 94 6.47 -5.11 6.71
C HIS A 94 7.17 -6.46 6.89
N ILE A 95 6.86 -7.45 6.05
CA ILE A 95 7.50 -8.78 6.10
C ILE A 95 9.01 -8.65 5.93
N LYS A 96 9.48 -7.91 4.91
CA LYS A 96 10.90 -7.72 4.65
C LYS A 96 11.65 -7.05 5.82
N LEU A 97 11.01 -6.15 6.55
CA LEU A 97 11.67 -5.39 7.62
C LEU A 97 11.50 -6.03 9.01
N LYS A 98 10.44 -6.80 9.24
CA LYS A 98 10.07 -7.34 10.56
C LYS A 98 10.20 -8.85 10.68
N HIS A 99 10.22 -9.54 9.55
CA HIS A 99 10.26 -11.00 9.45
C HIS A 99 11.41 -11.45 8.55
N PHE A 100 12.49 -10.67 8.44
CA PHE A 100 13.63 -10.96 7.55
C PHE A 100 14.33 -12.31 7.82
N GLN A 101 14.14 -12.89 9.02
CA GLN A 101 14.66 -14.21 9.41
C GLN A 101 13.66 -15.36 9.17
N GLU A 102 12.40 -15.01 8.92
CA GLU A 102 11.29 -15.94 8.62
C GLU A 102 11.04 -16.04 7.10
N ILE A 103 11.78 -15.26 6.31
CA ILE A 103 11.88 -15.36 4.87
C ILE A 103 13.02 -16.34 4.60
N PRO A 104 12.75 -17.56 4.11
CA PRO A 104 13.78 -18.54 3.78
C PRO A 104 14.71 -18.05 2.68
#